data_AF-A0A957VX27-F1
#
_entry.id   AF-A0A957VX27-F1
#
_cell.length_a   1.000
_cell.length_b   1.000
_cell.length_c   1.000
_cell.angle_alpha   90.00
_cell.angle_beta   90.00
_cell.angle_gamma   90.00
#
_symmetry.space_group_name_H-M   'P 1'
#
loop_
_entity.id
_entity.type
_entity.pdbx_description
1 polymer ?
#
loop_
_entity_poly.entity_id
_entity_poly.type
_entity_poly.pdbx_seq_one_letter_code
_entity_poly.pdbx_strand_id
1 'polypeptide(L)'
;MLIKKSLFQIITILFLFLLTAHPLSAQTPDPSPPPPPESTVEPGTLPIGFHLGQGDSTHMAAARRAGGAFAVVVFSWADIEPEPNYLYWEQPDAALRAA
;
A
#
# COMPACT_ATOMS: atom_id res chain seq x y z
N MET A 1 26.62 -46.24 31.45
CA MET A 1 27.28 -44.92 31.62
C MET A 1 26.83 -43.93 30.53
N LEU A 2 25.52 -43.83 30.24
CA LEU A 2 24.97 -42.99 29.15
C LEU A 2 23.98 -41.91 29.63
N ILE A 3 23.42 -42.04 30.84
CA ILE A 3 22.37 -41.15 31.35
C ILE A 3 22.94 -39.82 31.88
N LYS A 4 24.18 -39.81 32.40
CA LYS A 4 24.81 -38.59 32.96
C LYS A 4 25.18 -37.55 31.90
N LYS A 5 25.46 -37.96 30.65
CA LYS A 5 25.85 -37.06 29.55
C LYS A 5 24.66 -36.24 29.03
N SER A 6 23.47 -36.86 29.01
CA SER A 6 22.23 -36.21 28.57
C SER A 6 21.73 -35.17 29.58
N LEU A 7 21.81 -35.48 30.88
CA LEU A 7 21.38 -34.55 31.92
C LEU A 7 22.27 -33.30 31.99
N PHE A 8 23.59 -33.46 31.80
CA PHE A 8 24.52 -32.32 31.77
C PHE A 8 24.26 -31.41 30.55
N GLN A 9 23.99 -31.99 29.37
CA GLN A 9 23.62 -31.21 28.18
C GLN A 9 22.30 -30.44 28.36
N ILE A 10 21.28 -31.07 28.95
CA ILE A 10 19.99 -30.41 29.21
C ILE A 10 20.16 -29.25 30.20
N ILE A 11 20.95 -29.43 31.27
CA ILE A 11 21.23 -28.38 32.25
C ILE A 11 22.04 -27.24 31.61
N THR A 12 23.03 -27.54 30.77
CA THR A 12 23.80 -26.51 30.05
C THR A 12 22.93 -25.73 29.07
N ILE A 13 22.04 -26.38 28.32
CA ILE A 13 21.12 -25.69 27.39
C ILE A 13 20.14 -24.79 28.15
N LEU A 14 19.59 -25.28 29.27
CA LEU A 14 18.67 -24.50 30.10
C LEU A 14 19.37 -23.28 30.73
N PHE A 15 20.63 -23.43 31.16
CA PHE A 15 21.42 -22.34 31.74
C PHE A 15 21.84 -21.31 30.69
N LEU A 16 22.14 -21.75 29.45
CA LEU A 16 22.44 -20.83 28.34
C LEU A 16 21.20 -20.03 27.91
N PHE A 17 20.00 -20.63 27.97
CA PHE A 17 18.74 -19.97 27.64
C PHE A 17 18.30 -18.95 28.70
N LEU A 18 18.64 -19.18 29.97
CA LEU A 18 18.34 -18.24 31.06
C LEU A 18 19.24 -16.99 31.06
N LEU A 19 20.46 -17.09 30.51
CA LEU A 19 21.43 -15.98 30.53
C LEU A 19 21.21 -14.94 29.42
N THR A 20 20.37 -15.24 28.41
CA THR A 20 20.05 -14.32 27.30
C THR A 20 18.74 -13.55 27.50
N ALA A 21 18.04 -13.76 28.62
CA ALA A 21 16.88 -12.98 29.01
C ALA A 21 17.33 -11.55 29.39
N HIS A 22 17.57 -10.75 28.37
CA HIS A 22 17.64 -9.30 28.54
C HIS A 22 16.32 -8.87 29.19
N PRO A 23 16.34 -8.06 30.27
CA PRO A 23 15.12 -7.40 30.68
C PRO A 23 14.64 -6.61 29.46
N LEU A 24 13.42 -6.89 28.99
CA LEU A 24 12.72 -5.94 28.12
C LEU A 24 12.70 -4.64 28.89
N SER A 25 13.64 -3.75 28.57
CA SER A 25 13.56 -2.36 28.98
C SER A 25 12.17 -1.92 28.53
N ALA A 26 11.34 -1.47 29.48
CA ALA A 26 10.00 -1.01 29.20
C ALA A 26 10.13 0.16 28.20
N GLN A 27 10.06 -0.16 26.92
CA GLN A 27 10.08 0.80 25.85
C GLN A 27 8.77 1.56 26.01
N THR A 28 8.87 2.80 26.49
CA THR A 28 7.73 3.71 26.42
C THR A 28 7.27 3.69 24.97
N PRO A 29 5.98 3.43 24.69
CA PRO A 29 5.50 3.44 23.31
C PRO A 29 5.95 4.74 22.64
N ASP A 30 6.60 4.63 21.50
CA ASP A 30 6.95 5.78 20.68
C ASP A 30 5.65 6.58 20.43
N PRO A 31 5.57 7.88 20.76
CA PRO A 31 4.37 8.66 20.48
C PRO A 31 4.01 8.54 19.01
N SER A 32 2.77 8.17 18.72
CA SER A 32 2.25 8.12 17.35
C SER A 32 2.57 9.43 16.63
N PRO A 33 3.05 9.38 15.37
CA PRO A 33 3.25 10.60 14.59
C PRO A 33 1.94 11.38 14.52
N PRO A 34 1.98 12.73 14.54
CA PRO A 34 0.79 13.54 14.41
C PRO A 34 0.04 13.14 13.13
N PRO A 35 -1.31 13.16 13.14
CA PRO A 35 -2.06 12.91 11.92
C PRO A 35 -1.61 13.89 10.85
N PRO A 36 -1.55 13.46 9.56
CA PRO A 36 -1.29 14.37 8.47
C PRO A 36 -2.31 15.53 8.52
N PRO A 37 -1.92 16.75 8.10
CA PRO A 37 -2.85 17.87 8.08
C PRO A 37 -4.11 17.46 7.31
N GLU A 38 -5.26 17.60 7.97
CA GLU A 38 -6.55 17.39 7.34
C GLU A 38 -6.67 18.39 6.20
N SER A 39 -6.80 17.90 4.97
CA SER A 39 -7.00 18.75 3.81
C SER A 39 -8.42 19.29 3.87
N THR A 40 -8.61 20.39 4.58
CA THR A 40 -9.88 21.12 4.59
C THR A 40 -10.09 21.70 3.19
N VAL A 41 -10.85 20.98 2.37
CA VAL A 41 -11.38 21.54 1.12
C VAL A 41 -12.41 22.59 1.53
N GLU A 42 -12.07 23.87 1.35
CA GLU A 42 -13.00 24.99 1.50
C GLU A 42 -14.31 24.66 0.73
N PRO A 43 -15.47 24.57 1.41
CA PRO A 43 -16.72 24.31 0.74
C PRO A 43 -17.13 25.57 -0.04
N GLY A 44 -16.76 25.62 -1.31
CA GLY A 44 -17.07 26.77 -2.16
C GLY A 44 -17.06 26.51 -3.66
N THR A 45 -16.35 25.50 -4.17
CA THR A 45 -16.40 25.10 -5.58
C THR A 45 -15.94 23.65 -5.68
N LEU A 46 -16.84 22.76 -6.12
CA LEU A 46 -16.43 21.38 -6.43
C LEU A 46 -15.42 21.44 -7.59
N PRO A 47 -14.30 20.68 -7.52
CA PRO A 47 -13.36 20.62 -8.62
C PRO A 47 -14.08 20.17 -9.90
N ILE A 48 -13.75 20.81 -11.03
CA ILE A 48 -14.26 20.37 -12.33
C ILE A 48 -13.60 19.03 -12.65
N GLY A 49 -14.41 18.05 -13.07
CA GLY A 49 -13.94 16.74 -13.51
C GLY A 49 -14.42 16.39 -14.91
N PHE A 50 -13.68 15.52 -15.60
CA PHE A 50 -14.03 15.04 -16.94
C PHE A 50 -14.22 13.53 -16.97
N HIS A 51 -15.26 13.08 -17.66
CA HIS A 51 -15.39 11.68 -18.06
C HIS A 51 -14.69 11.47 -19.40
N LEU A 52 -13.72 10.57 -19.43
CA LEU A 52 -12.94 10.26 -20.62
C LEU A 52 -13.20 8.82 -21.05
N GLY A 53 -13.53 8.64 -22.34
CA GLY A 53 -13.64 7.30 -22.94
C GLY A 53 -12.28 6.65 -23.22
N GLN A 54 -11.20 7.45 -23.27
CA GLN A 54 -9.83 6.97 -23.34
C GLN A 54 -8.95 7.74 -22.38
N GLY A 55 -8.10 7.00 -21.66
CA GLY A 55 -7.18 7.57 -20.69
C GLY A 55 -5.81 7.96 -21.27
N ASP A 56 -5.67 8.21 -22.56
CA ASP A 56 -4.36 8.58 -23.13
C ASP A 56 -3.93 10.01 -22.76
N SER A 57 -2.65 10.30 -22.99
CA SER A 57 -2.04 11.59 -22.67
C SER A 57 -2.66 12.79 -23.40
N THR A 58 -3.26 12.58 -24.58
CA THR A 58 -3.89 13.66 -25.34
C THR A 58 -5.19 14.08 -24.67
N HIS A 59 -6.03 13.11 -24.30
CA HIS A 59 -7.29 13.37 -23.59
C HIS A 59 -7.04 13.94 -22.19
N MET A 60 -6.05 13.41 -21.46
CA MET A 60 -5.65 13.95 -20.16
C MET A 60 -5.15 15.40 -20.26
N ALA A 61 -4.32 15.70 -21.26
CA ALA A 61 -3.85 17.07 -21.50
C ALA A 61 -4.99 18.02 -21.89
N ALA A 62 -5.99 17.55 -22.64
CA ALA A 62 -7.17 18.34 -22.98
C ALA A 62 -8.01 18.64 -21.73
N ALA A 63 -8.27 17.65 -20.87
CA ALA A 63 -8.99 17.82 -19.61
C ALA A 63 -8.32 18.86 -18.70
N ARG A 64 -6.98 18.80 -18.55
CA ARG A 64 -6.22 19.80 -17.78
C ARG A 64 -6.34 21.20 -18.37
N ARG A 65 -6.21 21.36 -19.70
CA ARG A 65 -6.37 22.68 -20.36
C ARG A 65 -7.77 23.26 -20.20
N ALA A 66 -8.77 22.41 -20.07
CA ALA A 66 -10.16 22.80 -19.80
C ALA A 66 -10.44 23.11 -18.32
N GLY A 67 -9.41 23.08 -17.45
CA GLY A 67 -9.53 23.37 -16.02
C GLY A 67 -9.96 22.18 -15.16
N GLY A 68 -9.86 20.96 -15.70
CA GLY A 68 -10.18 19.74 -14.96
C GLY A 68 -9.16 19.46 -13.87
N ALA A 69 -9.63 19.25 -12.64
CA ALA A 69 -8.81 18.86 -11.51
C ALA A 69 -8.78 17.33 -11.30
N PHE A 70 -9.72 16.59 -11.90
CA PHE A 70 -9.71 15.13 -11.95
C PHE A 70 -10.30 14.60 -13.26
N ALA A 71 -9.99 13.34 -13.58
CA ALA A 71 -10.57 12.62 -14.70
C ALA A 71 -11.09 11.25 -14.24
N VAL A 72 -12.22 10.84 -14.79
CA VAL A 72 -12.82 9.52 -14.61
C VAL A 72 -12.70 8.78 -15.93
N VAL A 73 -11.89 7.73 -15.95
CA VAL A 73 -11.75 6.82 -17.10
C VAL A 73 -12.48 5.53 -16.76
N VAL A 74 -13.40 5.11 -17.62
CA VAL A 74 -14.20 3.90 -17.43
C VAL A 74 -13.74 2.85 -18.43
N PHE A 75 -13.41 1.66 -17.93
CA PHE A 75 -13.03 0.51 -18.74
C PHE A 75 -14.12 -0.55 -18.68
N SER A 76 -14.36 -1.23 -19.80
CA SER A 76 -15.30 -2.36 -19.85
C SER A 76 -14.67 -3.59 -19.19
N TRP A 77 -15.45 -4.34 -18.42
CA TRP A 77 -14.99 -5.63 -17.89
C TRP A 77 -14.59 -6.58 -19.02
N ALA A 78 -15.30 -6.56 -20.15
CA ALA A 78 -14.97 -7.41 -21.30
C ALA A 78 -13.62 -7.08 -21.94
N ASP A 79 -13.13 -5.85 -21.78
CA ASP A 79 -11.81 -5.45 -22.27
C ASP A 79 -10.72 -5.77 -21.24
N ILE A 80 -11.04 -5.73 -19.94
CA ILE A 80 -10.14 -6.07 -18.84
C ILE A 80 -9.95 -7.59 -18.72
N GLU A 81 -11.02 -8.37 -18.85
CA GLU A 81 -11.01 -9.82 -18.71
C GLU A 81 -11.76 -10.46 -19.90
N PRO A 82 -11.16 -10.48 -21.10
CA PRO A 82 -11.76 -11.11 -22.28
C PRO A 82 -11.81 -12.64 -22.15
N GLU A 83 -10.89 -13.22 -21.39
CA GLU A 83 -10.87 -14.64 -21.02
C GLU A 83 -10.85 -14.77 -19.49
N PRO A 84 -11.64 -15.67 -18.87
CA PRO A 84 -11.68 -15.82 -17.43
C PRO A 84 -10.30 -16.07 -16.82
N ASN A 85 -9.95 -15.27 -15.81
CA ASN A 85 -8.67 -15.22 -15.10
C ASN A 85 -7.48 -14.69 -15.94
N TYR A 86 -7.70 -14.08 -17.10
CA TYR A 86 -6.67 -13.35 -17.85
C TYR A 86 -6.99 -11.85 -17.85
N LEU A 87 -6.29 -11.11 -16.99
CA LEU A 87 -6.50 -9.69 -16.78
C LEU A 87 -5.51 -8.84 -17.58
N TYR A 88 -6.05 -7.91 -18.37
CA TYR A 88 -5.30 -6.96 -19.21
C TYR A 88 -5.35 -5.56 -18.57
N TRP A 89 -4.33 -5.24 -17.78
CA TRP A 89 -4.22 -3.98 -17.04
C TRP A 89 -3.43 -2.89 -17.76
N GLU A 90 -2.88 -3.19 -18.94
CA GLU A 90 -1.96 -2.28 -19.65
C GLU A 90 -2.62 -0.94 -19.99
N GLN A 91 -3.90 -0.96 -20.39
CA GLN A 91 -4.65 0.26 -20.70
C GLN A 91 -4.97 1.10 -19.46
N PRO A 92 -5.57 0.54 -18.38
CA PRO A 92 -5.71 1.25 -17.11
C PRO A 92 -4.40 1.81 -16.57
N ASP A 93 -3.30 1.04 -16.62
CA ASP A 93 -1.99 1.48 -16.14
C ASP A 93 -1.39 2.59 -17.02
N ALA A 94 -1.61 2.54 -18.33
CA ALA A 94 -1.23 3.64 -19.22
C ALA A 94 -2.01 4.91 -18.91
N ALA A 95 -3.31 4.78 -18.59
CA ALA A 95 -4.13 5.92 -18.20
C ALA A 95 -3.69 6.56 -16.89
N LEU A 96 -3.35 5.73 -15.90
CA LEU A 96 -2.83 6.20 -14.63
C LEU A 96 -1.48 6.93 -14.80
N ARG A 97 -0.61 6.45 -15.69
CA ARG A 97 0.67 7.10 -16.01
C ARG A 97 0.53 8.40 -16.79
N ALA A 98 -0.58 8.60 -17.50
CA ALA A 98 -0.86 9.83 -18.24
C ALA A 98 -1.47 10.94 -17.36
N ALA A 99 -2.10 10.55 -16.23
CA ALA A 99 -2.69 11.44 -15.23
C ALA A 99 -1.66 12.16 -14.37
#